data_AF-A0A228QG22-F1
#
_entry.id   AF-A0A228QG22-F1
#
_cell.length_a   1.000
_cell.length_b   1.000
_cell.length_c   1.000
_cell.angle_alpha   90.00
_cell.angle_beta   90.00
_cell.angle_gamma   90.00
#
_symmetry.space_group_name_H-M   'P 1'
#
loop_
_entity.id
_entity.type
_entity.pdbx_description
1 polymer ?
#
loop_
_entity_poly.entity_id
_entity_poly.type
_entity_poly.pdbx_seq_one_letter_code
_entity_poly.pdbx_strand_id
1 'polypeptide(L)'
;MSDRDKLYLSDERYIAALKRFRQRIVDGREYAAHDDDEPGFKSSGCTWGLCSEEPGDWVKPIDMLFPETKHRHTPKYLENRHLCPLDTRTPSQELMNGCFHTCRAFQRKNWRKPLDREGVVKLYDQRLREAETMLVARGA
;
A
#
# COMPACT_ATOMS: atom_id res chain seq x y z
N MET A 1 11.35 6.29 -20.78
CA MET A 1 10.75 6.38 -19.43
C MET A 1 10.58 7.84 -19.10
N SER A 2 9.36 8.26 -18.81
CA SER A 2 9.09 9.62 -18.33
C SER A 2 9.67 9.78 -16.92
N ASP A 3 9.90 11.02 -16.48
CA ASP A 3 10.30 11.29 -15.09
C ASP A 3 9.22 10.84 -14.08
N ARG A 4 7.96 10.75 -14.54
CA ARG A 4 6.86 10.18 -13.77
C ARG A 4 7.07 8.68 -13.50
N ASP A 5 7.49 7.91 -14.50
CA ASP A 5 7.75 6.45 -14.36
C ASP A 5 8.93 6.15 -13.40
N LYS A 6 9.80 7.14 -13.19
CA LYS A 6 10.88 7.04 -12.21
C LYS A 6 10.38 7.18 -10.77
N LEU A 7 9.34 7.98 -10.54
CA LEU A 7 8.87 8.33 -9.20
C LEU A 7 7.61 7.55 -8.77
N TYR A 8 6.76 7.17 -9.72
CA TYR A 8 5.48 6.53 -9.47
C TYR A 8 5.48 5.06 -9.91
N LEU A 9 4.70 4.22 -9.24
CA LEU A 9 4.42 2.86 -9.71
C LEU A 9 3.57 2.93 -10.99
N SER A 10 3.83 2.03 -11.93
CA SER A 10 2.90 1.77 -13.04
C SER A 10 1.69 0.97 -12.55
N ASP A 11 0.61 0.96 -13.33
CA ASP A 11 -0.61 0.21 -13.02
C ASP A 11 -0.30 -1.30 -12.88
N GLU A 12 0.55 -1.85 -13.75
CA GLU A 12 0.97 -3.26 -13.70
C GLU A 12 1.81 -3.57 -12.46
N ARG A 13 2.71 -2.66 -12.06
CA ARG A 13 3.55 -2.83 -10.87
C ARG A 13 2.71 -2.72 -9.59
N TYR A 14 1.74 -1.82 -9.58
CA TYR A 14 0.75 -1.70 -8.52
C TYR A 14 -0.08 -2.98 -8.37
N ILE A 15 -0.62 -3.54 -9.46
CA ILE A 15 -1.34 -4.83 -9.43
C ILE A 15 -0.42 -5.97 -8.94
N ALA A 16 0.83 -6.01 -9.41
CA ALA A 16 1.79 -7.00 -8.95
C ALA A 16 2.10 -6.88 -7.44
N ALA A 17 2.19 -5.65 -6.92
CA ALA A 17 2.33 -5.40 -5.49
C ALA A 17 1.10 -5.90 -4.72
N LEU A 18 -0.12 -5.56 -5.16
CA LEU A 18 -1.35 -6.07 -4.54
C LEU A 18 -1.38 -7.59 -4.45
N LYS A 19 -1.04 -8.31 -5.54
CA LYS A 19 -0.98 -9.78 -5.57
C LYS A 19 0.03 -10.31 -4.55
N ARG A 20 1.22 -9.70 -4.48
CA ARG A 20 2.28 -10.09 -3.54
C ARG A 20 1.86 -9.91 -2.08
N PHE A 21 1.36 -8.74 -1.72
CA PHE A 21 0.92 -8.45 -0.36
C PHE A 21 -0.22 -9.34 0.08
N ARG A 22 -1.23 -9.51 -0.79
CA ARG A 22 -2.31 -10.47 -0.59
C ARG A 22 -1.78 -11.87 -0.32
N GLN A 23 -0.89 -12.38 -1.17
CA GLN A 23 -0.36 -13.74 -1.03
C GLN A 23 0.38 -13.91 0.30
N ARG A 24 1.20 -12.95 0.71
CA ARG A 24 1.90 -13.04 2.00
C ARG A 24 0.94 -13.06 3.20
N ILE A 25 -0.16 -12.31 3.15
CA ILE A 25 -1.20 -12.33 4.18
C ILE A 25 -1.84 -13.72 4.25
N VAL A 26 -2.14 -14.32 3.09
CA VAL A 26 -2.66 -15.70 2.98
C VAL A 26 -1.66 -16.73 3.50
N ASP A 27 -0.37 -16.57 3.19
CA ASP A 27 0.72 -17.44 3.63
C ASP A 27 1.03 -17.30 5.13
N GLY A 28 0.30 -16.46 5.85
CA GLY A 28 0.40 -16.34 7.30
C GLY A 28 1.25 -15.18 7.80
N ARG A 29 1.60 -14.19 6.96
CA ARG A 29 2.27 -12.95 7.40
C ARG A 29 1.55 -12.37 8.61
N GLU A 30 2.29 -12.17 9.69
CA GLU A 30 1.76 -11.58 10.91
C GLU A 30 1.41 -10.11 10.70
N TYR A 31 0.34 -9.67 11.36
CA TYR A 31 -0.04 -8.28 11.40
C TYR A 31 0.83 -7.54 12.41
N ALA A 32 1.54 -6.53 11.93
CA ALA A 32 2.19 -5.51 12.74
C ALA A 32 1.97 -4.13 12.10
N ALA A 33 1.72 -3.14 12.96
CA ALA A 33 1.65 -1.73 12.59
C ALA A 33 2.32 -0.90 13.68
N HIS A 34 3.02 0.16 13.27
CA HIS A 34 3.61 1.15 14.17
C HIS A 34 3.18 2.55 13.74
N ASP A 35 3.06 3.44 14.71
CA ASP A 35 2.81 4.87 14.52
C ASP A 35 3.76 5.60 15.46
N ASP A 36 4.78 6.24 14.89
CA ASP A 36 5.75 7.06 15.58
C ASP A 36 5.23 8.50 15.60
N ASP A 37 4.83 8.95 16.79
CA ASP A 37 4.34 10.30 17.06
C ASP A 37 5.38 11.20 17.75
N GLU A 38 6.65 10.76 17.80
CA GLU A 38 7.73 11.58 18.36
C GLU A 38 7.96 12.87 17.54
N PRO A 39 8.02 14.04 18.20
CA PRO A 39 8.31 15.30 17.51
C PRO A 39 9.66 15.25 16.78
N GLY A 40 9.62 15.30 15.44
CA GLY A 40 10.80 15.23 14.58
C GLY A 40 11.01 13.89 13.87
N PHE A 41 10.34 12.82 14.33
CA PHE A 41 10.32 11.50 13.71
C PHE A 41 8.88 11.05 13.51
N LYS A 42 8.32 11.33 12.33
CA LYS A 42 6.97 10.88 11.98
C LYS A 42 7.06 9.73 10.99
N SER A 43 6.91 8.50 11.48
CA SER A 43 6.88 7.28 10.69
C SER A 43 5.71 6.40 11.10
N SER A 44 4.84 6.04 10.16
CA SER A 44 3.77 5.09 10.41
C SER A 44 3.77 4.02 9.32
N GLY A 45 3.82 2.74 9.71
CA GLY A 45 3.94 1.61 8.79
C GLY A 45 3.05 0.44 9.19
N CYS A 46 2.57 -0.31 8.20
CA CYS A 46 1.74 -1.49 8.41
C CYS A 46 2.19 -2.62 7.48
N THR A 47 2.56 -3.76 8.04
CA THR A 47 3.00 -4.97 7.32
C THR A 47 1.97 -5.54 6.34
N TRP A 48 0.69 -5.24 6.55
CA TRP A 48 -0.41 -5.63 5.66
C TRP A 48 -0.82 -4.52 4.69
N GLY A 49 -0.20 -3.34 4.76
CA GLY A 49 -0.48 -2.20 3.88
C GLY A 49 0.63 -1.97 2.87
N LEU A 50 0.32 -1.28 1.78
CA LEU A 50 1.32 -0.88 0.77
C LEU A 50 2.33 0.15 1.30
N CYS A 51 2.18 0.67 2.51
CA CYS A 51 3.20 1.49 3.17
C CYS A 51 4.30 0.67 3.85
N SER A 52 4.21 -0.67 3.84
CA SER A 52 5.23 -1.51 4.47
C SER A 52 6.61 -1.29 3.83
N GLU A 53 7.62 -1.11 4.67
CA GLU A 53 9.03 -0.98 4.28
C GLU A 53 9.85 -2.19 4.72
N GLU A 54 9.18 -3.29 5.03
CA GLU A 54 9.83 -4.52 5.47
C GLU A 54 10.61 -5.18 4.33
N PRO A 55 11.79 -5.78 4.60
CA PRO A 55 12.55 -6.51 3.60
C PRO A 55 11.70 -7.58 2.90
N GLY A 56 11.73 -7.55 1.57
CA GLY A 56 10.97 -8.48 0.71
C GLY A 56 9.55 -8.04 0.35
N ASP A 57 9.03 -6.96 0.93
CA ASP A 57 7.73 -6.38 0.54
C ASP A 57 7.83 -5.73 -0.85
N TRP A 58 8.94 -5.03 -1.08
CA TRP A 58 9.34 -4.45 -2.35
C TRP A 58 10.59 -5.19 -2.80
N VAL A 59 10.46 -6.14 -3.73
CA VAL A 59 11.57 -7.04 -4.11
C VAL A 59 12.40 -6.45 -5.24
N LYS A 60 11.76 -5.74 -6.17
CA LYS A 60 12.44 -5.27 -7.37
C LYS A 60 12.88 -3.81 -7.18
N PRO A 61 14.12 -3.45 -7.53
CA PRO A 61 14.61 -2.07 -7.49
C PRO A 61 13.69 -1.07 -8.19
N ILE A 62 13.05 -1.48 -9.29
CA ILE A 62 12.10 -0.64 -10.04
C ILE A 62 10.84 -0.23 -9.25
N ASP A 63 10.55 -0.89 -8.14
CA ASP A 63 9.40 -0.55 -7.28
C ASP A 63 9.78 0.38 -6.13
N MET A 64 11.07 0.64 -5.94
CA MET A 64 11.60 1.42 -4.82
C MET A 64 11.92 2.84 -5.24
N LEU A 65 11.80 3.77 -4.28
CA LEU A 65 12.19 5.16 -4.49
C LEU A 65 13.72 5.35 -4.42
N PHE A 66 14.39 4.57 -3.57
CA PHE A 66 15.85 4.64 -3.32
C PHE A 66 16.52 3.27 -3.44
N PRO A 67 16.49 2.62 -4.63
CA PRO A 67 16.96 1.24 -4.82
C PRO A 67 18.44 1.01 -4.49
N GLU A 68 19.27 2.05 -4.56
CA GLU A 68 20.68 2.03 -4.21
C GLU A 68 20.94 1.94 -2.69
N THR A 69 19.94 2.30 -1.87
CA THR A 69 20.06 2.33 -0.42
C THR A 69 19.63 0.97 0.16
N LYS A 70 20.61 0.15 0.55
CA LYS A 70 20.40 -1.24 1.03
C LYS A 70 19.42 -1.40 2.20
N HIS A 71 19.19 -0.36 2.99
CA HIS A 71 18.34 -0.38 4.19
C HIS A 71 17.01 0.37 4.01
N ARG A 72 16.72 0.86 2.80
CA ARG A 72 15.45 1.55 2.51
C ARG A 72 14.66 0.76 1.49
N HIS A 73 13.53 0.23 1.91
CA HIS A 73 12.57 -0.44 1.02
C HIS A 73 11.34 0.44 0.74
N THR A 74 11.50 1.75 0.84
CA THR A 74 10.44 2.73 0.58
C THR A 74 9.92 2.54 -0.86
N PRO A 75 8.61 2.25 -1.03
CA PRO A 75 8.04 2.13 -2.36
C PRO A 75 8.09 3.45 -3.12
N LYS A 76 8.04 3.35 -4.44
CA LYS A 76 7.66 4.48 -5.29
C LYS A 76 6.28 5.02 -4.91
N TYR A 77 6.03 6.26 -5.28
CA TYR A 77 4.76 6.90 -5.03
C TYR A 77 3.61 6.16 -5.73
N LEU A 78 2.48 6.12 -5.03
CA LEU A 78 1.22 5.64 -5.58
C LEU A 78 0.56 6.78 -6.37
N GLU A 79 -0.03 6.44 -7.53
CA GLU A 79 -0.87 7.38 -8.27
C GLU A 79 -2.20 7.64 -7.52
N ASN A 80 -2.92 8.70 -7.86
CA ASN A 80 -4.26 9.04 -7.34
C ASN A 80 -5.36 7.97 -7.59
N ARG A 81 -4.99 6.86 -8.22
CA ARG A 81 -5.86 5.71 -8.49
C ARG A 81 -5.36 4.45 -7.80
N HIS A 82 -4.14 4.47 -7.27
CA HIS A 82 -3.48 3.36 -6.61
C HIS A 82 -3.70 3.43 -5.11
N LEU A 83 -4.94 3.21 -4.69
CA LEU A 83 -5.24 3.22 -3.26
C LEU A 83 -4.82 1.92 -2.57
N CYS A 84 -4.20 2.05 -1.40
CA CYS A 84 -3.98 0.91 -0.51
C CYS A 84 -5.34 0.25 -0.17
N PRO A 85 -5.46 -1.09 -0.17
CA PRO A 85 -6.69 -1.77 0.24
C PRO A 85 -7.14 -1.47 1.67
N LEU A 86 -6.23 -1.00 2.52
CA LEU A 86 -6.52 -0.59 3.89
C LEU A 86 -6.95 0.88 3.98
N ASP A 87 -6.88 1.66 2.91
CA ASP A 87 -7.39 3.03 2.87
C ASP A 87 -8.91 3.01 2.60
N THR A 88 -9.71 3.57 3.52
CA THR A 88 -11.18 3.60 3.39
C THR A 88 -11.69 4.69 2.45
N ARG A 89 -10.81 5.54 1.91
CA ARG A 89 -11.22 6.60 0.98
C ARG A 89 -11.68 6.02 -0.35
N THR A 90 -12.65 6.70 -0.96
CA THR A 90 -12.90 6.56 -2.40
C THR A 90 -11.85 7.40 -3.16
N PRO A 91 -11.50 7.05 -4.41
CA PRO A 91 -10.55 7.84 -5.21
C PRO A 91 -10.88 9.34 -5.31
N SER A 92 -12.17 9.69 -5.26
CA SER A 92 -12.64 11.08 -5.27
C SER A 92 -12.37 11.88 -3.98
N GLN A 93 -12.00 11.23 -2.87
CA GLN A 93 -11.81 11.84 -1.55
C GLN A 93 -10.33 12.14 -1.20
N GLU A 94 -9.41 11.97 -2.15
CA GLU A 94 -7.97 12.00 -1.90
C GLU A 94 -7.39 13.37 -1.52
N LEU A 95 -8.06 14.46 -1.89
CA LEU A 95 -7.46 15.80 -1.89
C LEU A 95 -7.22 16.43 -0.51
N MET A 96 -7.77 15.88 0.57
CA MET A 96 -7.82 16.62 1.84
C MET A 96 -7.00 16.04 2.99
N ASN A 97 -6.55 14.78 2.95
CA ASN A 97 -5.85 14.16 4.09
C ASN A 97 -4.88 13.05 3.64
N GLY A 98 -3.76 12.85 4.36
CA GLY A 98 -2.92 11.66 4.19
C GLY A 98 -3.66 10.37 4.55
N CYS A 99 -3.31 9.25 3.91
CA CYS A 99 -4.02 7.97 4.09
C CYS A 99 -4.03 7.47 5.55
N PHE A 100 -3.10 7.94 6.39
CA PHE A 100 -3.04 7.65 7.82
C PHE A 100 -4.39 7.81 8.53
N HIS A 101 -5.11 8.92 8.27
CA HIS A 101 -6.39 9.21 8.94
C HIS A 101 -7.55 8.32 8.47
N THR A 102 -7.37 7.65 7.34
CA THR A 102 -8.37 6.77 6.70
C THR A 102 -7.91 5.33 6.61
N CYS A 103 -6.74 5.02 7.17
CA CYS A 103 -6.17 3.69 7.16
C CYS A 103 -6.86 2.83 8.22
N ARG A 104 -7.42 1.69 7.82
CA ARG A 104 -8.04 0.72 8.74
C ARG A 104 -7.08 0.18 9.80
N ALA A 105 -5.76 0.24 9.58
CA ALA A 105 -4.77 -0.10 10.58
C ALA A 105 -4.60 1.00 11.67
N PHE A 106 -4.80 2.27 11.33
CA PHE A 106 -4.51 3.42 12.19
C PHE A 106 -5.74 4.21 12.66
N GLN A 107 -6.95 3.87 12.18
CA GLN A 107 -8.17 4.55 12.59
C GLN A 107 -8.45 4.40 14.10
N ARG A 108 -8.22 5.49 14.82
CA ARG A 108 -8.23 5.65 16.29
C ARG A 108 -9.51 5.23 17.01
N LYS A 109 -10.66 5.10 16.32
CA LYS A 109 -11.93 4.66 16.96
C LYS A 109 -12.00 3.14 17.20
N ASN A 110 -11.15 2.35 16.53
CA ASN A 110 -11.27 0.89 16.46
C ASN A 110 -10.06 0.10 17.00
N TRP A 111 -9.13 0.73 17.72
CA TRP A 111 -7.90 0.13 18.29
C TRP A 111 -8.11 -1.13 19.17
N ARG A 112 -9.36 -1.56 19.41
CA ARG A 112 -9.68 -2.77 20.17
C ARG A 112 -9.95 -4.02 19.34
N LYS A 113 -10.10 -3.93 18.00
CA LYS A 113 -10.22 -5.13 17.16
C LYS A 113 -9.07 -5.18 16.15
N PRO A 114 -8.19 -6.18 16.25
CA PRO A 114 -7.22 -6.49 15.20
C PRO A 114 -7.92 -6.61 13.85
N LEU A 115 -7.22 -6.23 12.79
CA LEU A 115 -7.69 -6.53 11.45
C LEU A 115 -7.78 -8.05 11.29
N ASP A 116 -8.97 -8.53 10.95
CA ASP A 116 -9.16 -9.93 10.63
C ASP A 116 -8.51 -10.26 9.27
N ARG A 117 -7.77 -11.36 9.21
CA ARG A 117 -7.01 -11.78 8.02
C ARG A 117 -7.94 -11.97 6.83
N GLU A 118 -9.05 -12.68 7.02
CA GLU A 118 -10.01 -12.96 5.94
C GLU A 118 -10.63 -11.65 5.43
N GLY A 119 -11.01 -10.76 6.35
CA GLY A 119 -11.51 -9.44 6.03
C GLY A 119 -10.52 -8.60 5.21
N VAL A 120 -9.22 -8.66 5.53
CA VAL A 120 -8.20 -7.93 4.78
C VAL A 120 -7.95 -8.55 3.40
N VAL A 121 -7.90 -9.89 3.30
CA VAL A 121 -7.78 -10.56 2.00
C VAL A 121 -8.93 -10.18 1.07
N LYS A 122 -10.16 -10.07 1.59
CA LYS A 122 -11.34 -9.59 0.82
C LYS A 122 -11.16 -8.18 0.28
N LEU A 123 -10.53 -7.26 1.04
CA LEU A 123 -10.21 -5.91 0.56
C LEU A 123 -9.18 -5.94 -0.58
N TYR A 124 -8.16 -6.77 -0.45
CA TYR A 124 -7.18 -6.97 -1.51
C TYR A 124 -7.82 -7.55 -2.78
N ASP A 125 -8.70 -8.54 -2.64
CA ASP A 125 -9.44 -9.14 -3.75
C ASP A 125 -10.33 -8.12 -4.46
N GLN A 126 -11.04 -7.28 -3.71
CA GLN A 126 -11.82 -6.18 -4.28
C GLN A 126 -10.92 -5.21 -5.04
N ARG A 127 -9.84 -4.76 -4.41
CA ARG A 127 -8.94 -3.76 -5.02
C ARG A 127 -8.25 -4.29 -6.27
N LEU A 128 -7.89 -5.58 -6.29
CA LEU A 128 -7.33 -6.24 -7.47
C LEU A 128 -8.30 -6.20 -8.64
N ARG A 129 -9.58 -6.54 -8.43
CA ARG A 129 -10.60 -6.47 -9.48
C ARG A 129 -10.78 -5.05 -10.02
N GLU A 130 -10.81 -4.06 -9.14
CA GLU A 130 -10.90 -2.64 -9.53
C GLU A 130 -9.69 -2.23 -10.38
N ALA A 131 -8.48 -2.55 -9.92
CA ALA A 131 -7.24 -2.20 -10.60
C ALA A 131 -7.10 -2.88 -11.97
N GLU A 132 -7.45 -4.16 -12.07
CA GLU A 132 -7.44 -4.91 -13.32
C GLU A 132 -8.47 -4.34 -14.32
N THR A 133 -9.67 -3.97 -13.86
CA THR A 133 -10.69 -3.31 -14.69
C THR A 133 -10.18 -1.96 -15.24
N MET A 134 -9.52 -1.16 -14.39
CA MET A 134 -8.95 0.12 -14.78
C MET A 134 -7.81 -0.02 -15.80
N LEU A 135 -6.96 -1.04 -15.65
CA LEU A 135 -5.88 -1.31 -16.60
C LEU A 135 -6.43 -1.67 -17.98
N VAL A 136 -7.44 -2.54 -18.04
CA VAL A 136 -8.11 -2.93 -19.30
C VAL A 136 -8.72 -1.72 -20.00
N ALA A 137 -9.42 -0.85 -19.25
CA ALA A 137 -10.06 0.34 -19.80
C ALA A 137 -9.09 1.36 -20.41
N ARG A 138 -7.78 1.25 -20.16
CA ARG A 138 -6.74 2.15 -20.70
C ARG A 138 -5.92 1.53 -21.83
N GLY A 139 -6.00 0.21 -22.00
CA GLY A 139 -5.35 -0.54 -23.08
C GLY A 139 -6.24 -0.80 -24.29
N ALA A 140 -7.52 -0.39 -24.22
CA ALA A 140 -8.47 -0.35 -25.32
C ALA A 140 -8.62 1.08 -25.85
#